data_AF-A0A6B3GYG9-F1
#
_entry.id   AF-A0A6B3GYG9-F1
#
_cell.length_a   1.000
_cell.length_b   1.000
_cell.length_c   1.000
_cell.angle_alpha   90.00
_cell.angle_beta   90.00
_cell.angle_gamma   90.00
#
_symmetry.space_group_name_H-M   'P 1'
#
loop_
_entity.id
_entity.type
_entity.pdbx_description
1 polymer ?
#
loop_
_entity_poly.entity_id
_entity_poly.type
_entity_poly.pdbx_seq_one_letter_code
_entity_poly.pdbx_strand_id
1 'polypeptide(L)'
;LVPLFAIGVFVGFTICQVGMVRHWYVLRPGGWRVKAALNGFGASLTGVSAVVVTAVKFIEGAWLIVLALPLLVLTFGRIHRAYERIGARLELGRIPEPPHRSPSL
;
A
#
# COMPACT_ATOMS: atom_id res chain seq x y z
N LEU A 1 -7.95 -20.99 12.62
CA LEU A 1 -6.87 -19.96 12.68
C LEU A 1 -5.79 -20.16 11.62
N VAL A 2 -5.24 -21.37 11.42
CA VAL A 2 -4.21 -21.65 10.40
C VAL A 2 -4.56 -21.19 8.97
N PRO A 3 -5.79 -21.37 8.44
CA PRO A 3 -6.11 -21.01 7.05
C PRO A 3 -6.15 -19.50 6.80
N LEU A 4 -6.66 -18.73 7.77
CA LEU A 4 -6.79 -17.26 7.67
C LEU A 4 -5.41 -16.59 7.66
N PHE A 5 -4.44 -17.14 8.40
CA PHE A 5 -3.05 -16.65 8.39
C PHE A 5 -2.40 -16.80 7.01
N ALA A 6 -2.56 -17.97 6.36
CA ALA A 6 -1.98 -18.23 5.05
C ALA A 6 -2.46 -17.22 3.99
N ILE A 7 -3.76 -16.87 3.99
CA ILE A 7 -4.32 -15.88 3.07
C ILE A 7 -3.66 -14.51 3.28
N GLY A 8 -3.53 -14.07 4.54
CA GLY A 8 -2.87 -12.79 4.86
C GLY A 8 -1.43 -12.73 4.37
N VAL A 9 -0.67 -13.82 4.53
CA VAL A 9 0.71 -13.93 4.05
C VAL A 9 0.79 -13.84 2.53
N PHE A 10 -0.05 -14.57 1.80
CA PHE A 10 -0.06 -14.51 0.32
C PHE A 10 -0.47 -13.15 -0.21
N VAL A 11 -1.47 -12.50 0.40
CA VAL A 11 -1.86 -11.14 0.03
C VAL A 11 -0.72 -10.17 0.30
N GLY A 12 -0.08 -10.25 1.47
CA GLY A 12 1.06 -9.40 1.82
C GLY A 12 2.20 -9.54 0.80
N PHE A 13 2.55 -10.77 0.45
CA PHE A 13 3.53 -11.02 -0.60
C PHE A 13 3.08 -10.47 -1.96
N THR A 14 1.83 -10.66 -2.35
CA THR A 14 1.30 -10.12 -3.62
C THR A 14 1.43 -8.60 -3.68
N ILE A 15 1.03 -7.89 -2.61
CA ILE A 15 1.13 -6.43 -2.51
C ILE A 15 2.60 -5.97 -2.57
N CYS A 16 3.50 -6.64 -1.84
CA CYS A 16 4.93 -6.33 -1.87
C CYS A 16 5.53 -6.51 -3.27
N GLN A 17 5.21 -7.61 -3.94
CA GLN A 17 5.70 -7.88 -5.30
C GLN A 17 5.17 -6.85 -6.31
N VAL A 18 3.88 -6.52 -6.26
CA VAL A 18 3.27 -5.46 -7.10
C VAL A 18 3.90 -4.09 -6.80
N GLY A 19 4.13 -3.76 -5.52
CA GLY A 19 4.80 -2.53 -5.09
C GLY A 19 6.21 -2.43 -5.65
N MET A 20 6.97 -3.53 -5.63
CA MET A 20 8.31 -3.60 -6.21
C MET A 20 8.29 -3.43 -7.74
N VAL A 21 7.33 -4.03 -8.45
CA VAL A 21 7.15 -3.81 -9.90
C VAL A 21 6.95 -2.32 -10.19
N ARG A 22 6.06 -1.65 -9.45
CA ARG A 22 5.84 -0.21 -9.59
C ARG A 22 7.10 0.59 -9.24
N HIS A 23 7.81 0.22 -8.17
CA HIS A 23 9.05 0.88 -7.76
C HIS A 23 10.12 0.83 -8.86
N TRP A 24 10.37 -0.35 -9.43
CA TRP A 24 11.33 -0.51 -10.53
C TRP A 24 10.88 0.21 -11.81
N TYR A 25 9.57 0.26 -12.08
CA TYR A 25 9.01 0.96 -13.23
C TYR A 25 9.18 2.49 -13.14
N VAL A 26 9.11 3.05 -11.92
CA VAL A 26 9.30 4.49 -11.65
C VAL A 26 10.78 4.87 -11.65
N LEU A 27 11.64 4.13 -10.94
CA LEU A 27 13.04 4.48 -10.77
C LEU A 27 13.90 4.18 -12.02
N ARG A 28 13.51 3.18 -12.82
CA ARG A 28 14.17 2.72 -14.06
C ARG A 28 15.72 2.60 -14.02
N PRO A 29 16.33 2.06 -12.94
CA PRO A 29 17.79 1.88 -12.88
C PRO A 29 18.26 0.79 -13.86
N GLY A 30 19.57 0.67 -14.07
CA GLY A 30 20.14 -0.40 -14.89
C GLY A 30 19.57 -1.78 -14.51
N GLY A 31 19.07 -2.53 -15.50
CA GLY A 31 18.43 -3.84 -15.29
C GLY A 31 17.00 -3.82 -14.71
N TRP A 32 16.33 -2.66 -14.67
CA TRP A 32 14.97 -2.53 -14.11
C TRP A 32 13.95 -3.47 -14.76
N ARG A 33 14.07 -3.76 -16.06
CA ARG A 33 13.15 -4.65 -16.79
C ARG A 33 13.19 -6.08 -16.25
N VAL A 34 14.39 -6.59 -15.94
CA VAL A 34 14.58 -7.94 -15.38
C VAL A 34 14.05 -7.99 -13.95
N LYS A 35 14.37 -6.98 -13.13
CA LYS A 35 13.84 -6.88 -11.77
C LYS A 35 12.32 -6.76 -11.76
N ALA A 36 11.74 -5.95 -12.63
CA ALA A 36 10.29 -5.81 -12.77
C ALA A 36 9.64 -7.11 -13.27
N ALA A 37 10.25 -7.83 -14.22
CA ALA A 37 9.73 -9.11 -14.70
C ALA A 37 9.74 -10.20 -13.61
N LEU A 38 10.83 -10.31 -12.84
CA LEU A 38 10.93 -11.23 -11.70
C LEU A 38 9.88 -10.93 -10.62
N ASN A 39 9.74 -9.65 -10.25
CA ASN A 39 8.73 -9.26 -9.26
C ASN A 39 7.30 -9.42 -9.82
N GLY A 40 7.09 -9.21 -11.12
CA GLY A 40 5.79 -9.43 -11.77
C GLY A 40 5.40 -10.91 -11.84
N PHE A 41 6.38 -11.78 -12.08
CA PHE A 41 6.18 -13.22 -12.01
C PHE A 41 5.85 -13.67 -10.58
N GLY A 42 6.60 -13.17 -9.59
CA GLY A 42 6.31 -13.40 -8.16
C GLY A 42 4.92 -12.91 -7.74
N ALA A 43 4.51 -11.73 -8.21
CA ALA A 43 3.17 -11.19 -7.99
C ALA A 43 2.07 -12.08 -8.61
N SER A 44 2.33 -12.64 -9.79
CA SER A 44 1.37 -13.52 -10.47
C SER A 44 1.20 -14.85 -9.72
N LEU A 45 2.30 -15.48 -9.30
CA LEU A 45 2.27 -16.75 -8.57
C LEU A 45 1.59 -16.60 -7.20
N THR A 46 1.90 -15.53 -6.48
CA THR A 46 1.30 -15.23 -5.17
C THR A 46 -0.16 -14.81 -5.30
N GLY A 47 -0.52 -14.05 -6.34
CA GLY A 47 -1.89 -13.68 -6.65
C GLY A 47 -2.76 -14.90 -6.99
N VAL A 48 -2.28 -15.79 -7.86
CA VAL A 48 -2.97 -17.05 -8.18
C VAL A 48 -3.14 -17.91 -6.92
N SER A 49 -2.09 -18.03 -6.10
CA SER A 49 -2.18 -18.79 -4.84
C SER A 49 -3.21 -18.18 -3.89
N ALA A 50 -3.27 -16.86 -3.77
CA ALA A 50 -4.29 -16.17 -2.97
C ALA A 50 -5.71 -16.46 -3.47
N VAL A 51 -5.93 -16.44 -4.79
CA VAL A 51 -7.23 -16.77 -5.41
C VAL A 51 -7.62 -18.22 -5.13
N VAL A 52 -6.70 -19.16 -5.36
CA VAL A 52 -6.96 -20.59 -5.15
C VAL A 52 -7.28 -20.87 -3.68
N VAL A 53 -6.47 -20.36 -2.74
CA VAL A 53 -6.71 -20.55 -1.31
C VAL A 53 -8.03 -19.92 -0.88
N THR A 54 -8.36 -18.74 -1.39
CA THR A 54 -9.64 -18.07 -1.11
C THR A 54 -10.82 -18.89 -1.63
N ALA A 55 -10.73 -19.43 -2.84
CA ALA A 55 -11.77 -20.22 -3.46
C ALA A 55 -11.99 -21.55 -2.70
N VAL A 56 -10.92 -22.26 -2.36
CA VAL A 56 -10.99 -23.52 -1.60
C VAL A 56 -11.52 -23.30 -0.18
N LYS A 57 -11.18 -22.17 0.45
CA LYS A 57 -11.52 -21.86 1.84
C LYS A 57 -12.70 -20.91 1.99
N PHE A 58 -13.51 -20.75 0.94
CA PHE A 58 -14.63 -19.80 0.93
C PHE A 58 -15.64 -20.07 2.05
N ILE A 59 -15.97 -21.35 2.28
CA ILE A 59 -16.91 -21.79 3.31
C ILE A 59 -16.31 -21.72 4.74
N GLU A 60 -14.97 -21.80 4.85
CA GLU A 60 -14.25 -21.74 6.14
C GLU A 60 -14.02 -20.31 6.66
N GLY A 61 -14.58 -19.29 5.99
CA GLY A 61 -14.49 -17.89 6.43
C GLY A 61 -13.52 -17.01 5.65
N ALA A 62 -13.00 -17.48 4.50
CA ALA A 62 -12.12 -16.65 3.66
C ALA A 62 -12.83 -15.38 3.11
N TRP A 63 -14.17 -15.39 3.02
CA TRP A 63 -14.97 -14.22 2.63
C TRP A 63 -14.70 -13.00 3.54
N LEU A 64 -14.38 -13.23 4.82
CA LEU A 64 -14.08 -12.17 5.77
C LEU A 64 -12.84 -11.38 5.33
N ILE A 65 -11.80 -12.07 4.84
CA ILE A 65 -10.56 -11.43 4.38
C ILE A 65 -10.79 -10.64 3.10
N VAL A 66 -11.58 -11.20 2.17
CA VAL A 66 -11.96 -10.53 0.91
C VAL A 66 -12.70 -9.21 1.19
N LEU A 67 -13.46 -9.12 2.29
CA LEU A 67 -14.15 -7.90 2.70
C LEU A 67 -13.27 -6.97 3.57
N ALA A 68 -12.57 -7.54 4.55
CA ALA A 68 -11.81 -6.80 5.56
C ALA A 68 -10.61 -6.07 4.93
N LEU A 69 -9.90 -6.69 3.98
CA LEU A 69 -8.76 -6.06 3.32
C LEU A 69 -9.12 -4.78 2.55
N PRO A 70 -10.08 -4.80 1.60
CA PRO A 70 -10.54 -3.57 0.95
C PRO A 70 -11.04 -2.53 1.93
N LEU A 71 -11.80 -2.93 2.96
CA LEU A 71 -12.30 -2.01 3.98
C LEU A 71 -11.16 -1.31 4.74
N LEU A 72 -10.14 -2.08 5.14
CA LEU A 72 -8.96 -1.55 5.82
C LEU A 72 -8.19 -0.58 4.92
N VAL A 73 -7.93 -0.98 3.66
CA VAL A 73 -7.23 -0.15 2.66
C VAL A 73 -7.99 1.16 2.40
N LEU A 74 -9.32 1.10 2.25
CA LEU A 74 -10.16 2.28 2.08
C LEU A 74 -10.11 3.19 3.31
N THR A 75 -10.13 2.63 4.51
CA THR A 75 -10.07 3.38 5.77
C THR A 75 -8.74 4.08 5.92
N PHE A 76 -7.63 3.36 5.74
CA PHE A 76 -6.28 3.95 5.77
C PHE A 76 -6.10 5.01 4.68
N GLY A 77 -6.61 4.76 3.46
CA GLY A 77 -6.58 5.76 2.39
C GLY A 77 -7.42 7.00 2.69
N ARG A 78 -8.56 6.87 3.38
CA ARG A 78 -9.35 8.03 3.85
C ARG A 78 -8.61 8.82 4.91
N ILE A 79 -7.99 8.14 5.88
CA ILE A 79 -7.20 8.75 6.93
C ILE A 79 -6.01 9.50 6.32
N HIS A 80 -5.27 8.88 5.41
CA HIS A 80 -4.14 9.50 4.72
C HIS A 80 -4.54 10.79 4.00
N ARG A 81 -5.64 10.78 3.23
CA ARG A 81 -6.17 11.98 2.58
C ARG A 81 -6.64 13.05 3.58
N ALA A 82 -7.16 12.64 4.73
CA ALA A 82 -7.52 13.58 5.78
C ALA A 82 -6.27 14.29 6.34
N TYR A 83 -5.19 13.54 6.58
CA TYR A 83 -3.89 14.11 6.96
C TYR A 83 -3.31 15.04 5.89
N GLU A 84 -3.36 14.67 4.60
CA GLU A 84 -2.91 15.57 3.53
C GLU A 84 -3.68 16.89 3.50
N ARG A 85 -5.01 16.84 3.66
CA ARG A 85 -5.84 18.07 3.75
C ARG A 85 -5.49 18.92 4.97
N ILE A 86 -5.23 18.30 6.11
CA ILE A 86 -4.83 18.99 7.34
C ILE A 86 -3.44 19.60 7.16
N GLY A 87 -2.48 18.86 6.62
CA GLY A 87 -1.12 19.33 6.33
C GLY A 87 -1.10 20.51 5.35
N ALA A 88 -1.93 20.48 4.31
CA ALA A 88 -2.08 21.59 3.38
C ALA A 88 -2.64 22.85 4.05
N ARG A 89 -3.48 22.71 5.08
CA ARG A 89 -4.02 23.84 5.85
C ARG A 89 -3.08 24.36 6.92
N LEU A 90 -2.23 23.50 7.49
CA LEU A 90 -1.24 23.90 8.48
C LEU A 90 0.06 24.41 7.85
N GLU A 91 0.15 24.47 6.52
CA GLU A 91 1.38 24.78 5.79
C GLU A 91 2.58 23.95 6.30
N LEU A 92 2.36 22.68 6.66
CA LEU A 92 3.43 21.81 7.15
C LEU A 92 4.51 21.71 6.06
N GLY A 93 5.63 22.41 6.26
CA GLY A 93 6.70 22.56 5.27
C GLY A 93 7.00 23.99 4.82
N ARG A 94 6.20 24.99 5.20
CA ARG A 94 6.60 26.41 5.07
C ARG A 94 7.42 26.81 6.29
N ILE A 95 8.62 27.32 6.03
CA ILE A 95 9.44 27.99 7.03
C ILE A 95 8.76 29.32 7.31
N PRO A 96 8.32 29.62 8.56
CA PRO A 96 7.73 30.90 8.89
C PRO A 96 8.69 32.02 8.50
N GLU A 97 8.20 33.09 7.88
CA GLU A 97 9.05 34.23 7.57
C GLU A 97 9.65 34.80 8.86
N PRO A 98 10.91 35.28 8.83
CA PRO A 98 11.58 35.80 10.01
C PRO A 98 10.73 36.93 10.64
N PRO A 99 10.55 36.95 11.96
CA PRO A 99 9.68 37.91 12.63
C PRO A 99 10.16 39.34 12.33
N HIS A 100 9.32 40.11 11.62
CA HIS A 100 9.52 41.54 11.43
C HIS A 100 9.27 42.25 12.77
N ARG A 101 10.30 42.91 13.31
CA ARG A 101 10.14 43.80 14.47
C ARG A 101 9.39 45.05 14.02
N SER A 102 8.11 45.13 14.35
CA SER A 102 7.33 46.37 14.25
C SER A 102 7.92 47.41 15.23
N PRO A 103 8.31 48.61 14.78
CA PRO A 103 8.64 49.69 15.69
C PRO A 103 7.37 50.05 16.48
N SER A 104 7.42 49.89 17.80
CA SER A 104 6.40 50.43 18.70
C SER A 104 6.47 51.95 18.65
N LEU A 105 5.41 52.58 18.15
CA LEU A 105 5.16 54.02 18.29
C LEU A 105 4.86 54.36 19.75
#